data_AF-A0A7S6S5Z8-F1
#
_entry.id   AF-A0A7S6S5Z8-F1
#
_cell.length_a   1.000
_cell.length_b   1.000
_cell.length_c   1.000
_cell.angle_alpha   90.00
_cell.angle_beta   90.00
_cell.angle_gamma   90.00
#
_symmetry.space_group_name_H-M   'P 1'
#
loop_
_entity.id
_entity.type
_entity.pdbx_description
1 polymer ?
#
loop_
_entity_poly.entity_id
_entity_poly.type
_entity_poly.pdbx_seq_one_letter_code
_entity_poly.pdbx_strand_id
1 'polypeptide(L)'
;MSEPGKKEVTFEDLERRHLHNFQSAYFNWIKNIVSLSVGSLTALIALQGNYLSSSPQLPIFLGTCWSGLLLSILLGVKALWTEAGIHLDQADQIRTMRAQHGDAYTASYLEKNGGVGFPRSHTWSVRLMVASFVLSLVSLCIFAVVNLLFKSKLSGGLRFSLFLRG
;
A
#
# COMPACT_ATOMS: atom_id res chain seq x y z
N MET A 1 14.04 -37.77 -35.90
CA MET A 1 13.91 -37.62 -34.44
C MET A 1 14.25 -36.17 -34.17
N SER A 2 13.23 -35.31 -34.17
CA SER A 2 13.37 -33.84 -34.15
C SER A 2 12.39 -33.32 -33.11
N GLU A 3 12.89 -32.47 -32.21
CA GLU A 3 12.32 -32.15 -30.90
C GLU A 3 10.87 -31.62 -30.91
N PRO A 4 10.08 -31.89 -29.85
CA PRO A 4 8.69 -31.47 -29.77
C PRO A 4 8.57 -29.96 -29.60
N GLY A 5 7.92 -29.31 -30.57
CA GLY A 5 6.98 -28.20 -30.35
C GLY A 5 7.43 -27.04 -29.47
N LYS A 6 8.44 -26.28 -29.91
CA LYS A 6 8.62 -24.90 -29.43
C LYS A 6 7.42 -24.09 -29.93
N LYS A 7 6.43 -23.83 -29.06
CA LYS A 7 5.32 -22.91 -29.38
C LYS A 7 5.92 -21.56 -29.77
N GLU A 8 5.72 -21.11 -31.00
CA GLU A 8 6.02 -19.73 -31.40
C GLU A 8 5.28 -18.80 -30.44
N VAL A 9 6.03 -18.14 -29.56
CA VAL A 9 5.48 -17.14 -28.65
C VAL A 9 5.05 -15.97 -29.51
N THR A 10 3.74 -15.86 -29.73
CA THR A 10 3.18 -14.81 -30.58
C THR A 10 3.20 -13.47 -29.82
N PHE A 11 3.30 -12.35 -30.53
CA PHE A 11 3.31 -11.02 -29.94
C PHE A 11 2.12 -10.78 -29.00
N GLU A 12 0.94 -11.29 -29.38
CA GLU A 12 -0.28 -11.22 -28.57
C GLU A 12 -0.16 -11.97 -27.23
N ASP A 13 0.64 -13.04 -27.17
CA ASP A 13 0.93 -13.76 -25.91
C ASP A 13 1.91 -12.99 -25.02
N LEU A 14 2.86 -12.25 -25.62
CA LEU A 14 3.77 -11.37 -24.89
C LEU A 14 3.04 -10.13 -24.34
N GLU A 15 2.16 -9.53 -25.16
CA GLU A 15 1.32 -8.40 -24.77
C GLU A 15 0.29 -8.81 -23.72
N ARG A 16 -0.37 -9.97 -23.87
CA ARG A 16 -1.24 -10.55 -22.83
C ARG A 16 -0.50 -10.85 -21.55
N ARG A 17 0.72 -11.40 -21.58
CA ARG A 17 1.51 -11.65 -20.36
C ARG A 17 1.91 -10.35 -19.68
N HIS A 18 2.27 -9.30 -20.43
CA HIS A 18 2.57 -7.98 -19.86
C HIS A 18 1.33 -7.30 -19.26
N LEU A 19 0.19 -7.35 -19.95
CA LEU A 19 -1.09 -6.83 -19.45
C LEU A 19 -1.63 -7.64 -18.25
N HIS A 20 -1.44 -8.96 -18.25
CA HIS A 20 -1.83 -9.80 -17.11
C HIS A 20 -0.91 -9.59 -15.90
N ASN A 21 0.37 -9.23 -16.12
CA ASN A 21 1.27 -8.79 -15.06
C ASN A 21 0.92 -7.39 -14.51
N PHE A 22 0.19 -6.57 -15.26
CA PHE A 22 -0.40 -5.31 -14.79
C PHE A 22 -1.45 -5.56 -13.67
N GLN A 23 -2.13 -6.72 -13.71
CA GLN A 23 -2.98 -7.21 -12.61
C GLN A 23 -2.20 -8.09 -11.61
N SER A 24 -0.89 -7.88 -11.48
CA SER A 24 -0.09 -8.67 -10.53
C SER A 24 -0.63 -8.53 -9.10
N ALA A 25 -0.46 -9.60 -8.32
CA ALA A 25 -0.78 -9.63 -6.90
C ALA A 25 -0.18 -8.44 -6.12
N TYR A 26 0.92 -7.87 -6.64
CA TYR A 26 1.58 -6.69 -6.11
C TYR A 26 0.74 -5.41 -6.22
N PHE A 27 0.16 -5.12 -7.37
CA PHE A 27 -0.72 -3.95 -7.55
C PHE A 27 -1.97 -4.04 -6.67
N ASN A 28 -2.56 -5.24 -6.60
CA ASN A 28 -3.69 -5.52 -5.70
C ASN A 28 -3.30 -5.36 -4.23
N TRP A 29 -2.08 -5.75 -3.85
CA TRP A 29 -1.56 -5.57 -2.51
C TRP A 29 -1.42 -4.08 -2.13
N ILE A 30 -0.89 -3.24 -3.02
CA ILE A 30 -0.82 -1.77 -2.78
C ILE A 30 -2.23 -1.21 -2.61
N LYS A 31 -3.17 -1.57 -3.50
CA LYS A 31 -4.57 -1.15 -3.39
C LYS A 31 -5.21 -1.54 -2.06
N ASN A 32 -4.96 -2.76 -1.60
CA ASN A 32 -5.50 -3.25 -0.33
C ASN A 32 -4.94 -2.45 0.86
N ILE A 33 -3.64 -2.13 0.87
CA ILE A 33 -3.04 -1.28 1.91
C ILE A 33 -3.66 0.12 1.91
N VAL A 34 -3.82 0.72 0.73
CA VAL A 34 -4.45 2.04 0.62
C VAL A 34 -5.91 2.00 1.10
N SER A 35 -6.68 1.01 0.66
CA SER A 35 -8.08 0.83 1.08
C SER A 35 -8.20 0.63 2.60
N LEU A 36 -7.33 -0.20 3.18
CA LEU A 36 -7.28 -0.44 4.62
C LEU A 36 -6.88 0.84 5.38
N SER A 37 -5.95 1.62 4.85
CA SER A 37 -5.53 2.90 5.43
C SER A 37 -6.66 3.92 5.42
N VAL A 38 -7.39 4.04 4.30
CA VAL A 38 -8.57 4.92 4.17
C VAL A 38 -9.65 4.48 5.15
N GLY A 39 -10.01 3.19 5.17
CA GLY A 39 -11.03 2.66 6.08
C GLY A 39 -10.67 2.88 7.55
N SER A 40 -9.40 2.68 7.90
CA SER A 40 -8.89 2.93 9.27
C SER A 40 -9.00 4.41 9.63
N LEU A 41 -8.60 5.31 8.73
CA LEU A 41 -8.68 6.76 8.94
C LEU A 41 -10.14 7.23 9.08
N THR A 42 -11.05 6.74 8.24
CA THR A 42 -12.48 7.04 8.32
C THR A 42 -13.07 6.54 9.64
N ALA A 43 -12.75 5.32 10.05
CA ALA A 43 -13.19 4.77 11.33
C ALA A 43 -12.66 5.58 12.51
N LEU A 44 -11.39 5.99 12.48
CA LEU A 44 -10.77 6.84 13.51
C LEU A 44 -11.47 8.18 13.65
N ILE A 45 -11.76 8.85 12.54
CA ILE A 45 -12.45 10.14 12.53
C ILE A 45 -13.90 9.97 13.01
N ALA A 46 -14.60 8.91 12.59
CA ALA A 46 -15.95 8.62 13.05
C ALA A 46 -16.01 8.32 14.56
N LEU A 47 -15.03 7.59 15.07
CA LEU A 47 -14.93 7.25 16.50
C LEU A 47 -14.48 8.42 17.36
N GLN A 48 -13.91 9.48 16.78
CA GLN A 48 -13.46 10.64 17.52
C GLN A 48 -14.59 11.31 18.30
N GLY A 49 -15.80 11.35 17.76
CA GLY A 49 -16.95 11.94 18.46
C GLY A 49 -17.42 11.15 19.68
N ASN A 50 -17.16 9.84 19.74
CA ASN A 50 -17.74 8.94 20.75
C ASN A 50 -16.73 8.41 21.78
N TYR A 51 -15.46 8.22 21.38
CA TYR A 51 -14.47 7.50 22.18
C TYR A 51 -13.30 8.35 22.69
N LEU A 52 -13.09 9.54 22.11
CA LEU A 52 -12.07 10.47 22.59
C LEU A 52 -12.66 11.27 23.75
N SER A 53 -12.20 10.95 24.97
CA SER A 53 -12.47 11.75 26.16
C SER A 53 -12.04 13.20 25.92
N SER A 54 -12.76 14.18 26.46
CA SER A 54 -12.48 15.63 26.28
C SER A 54 -11.06 16.04 26.72
N SER A 55 -10.36 15.18 27.46
CA SER A 55 -8.94 15.29 27.83
C SER A 55 -8.17 14.02 27.41
N PRO A 56 -7.84 13.83 26.12
CA PRO A 56 -7.09 12.67 25.70
C PRO A 56 -5.67 12.74 26.26
N GLN A 57 -5.24 11.67 26.95
CA GLN A 57 -3.84 11.54 27.29
C GLN A 57 -3.06 11.15 26.03
N LEU A 58 -1.93 11.82 25.81
CA LEU A 58 -1.05 11.59 24.67
C LEU A 58 -1.71 11.82 23.29
N PRO A 59 -2.27 13.02 23.03
CA PRO A 59 -2.89 13.35 21.73
C PRO A 59 -1.88 13.30 20.57
N ILE A 60 -0.59 13.38 20.88
CA ILE A 60 0.52 13.29 19.93
C ILE A 60 0.50 11.94 19.20
N PHE A 61 0.21 10.84 19.90
CA PHE A 61 0.15 9.50 19.29
C PHE A 61 -1.01 9.40 18.30
N LEU A 62 -2.18 9.94 18.65
CA LEU A 62 -3.30 10.03 17.72
C LEU A 62 -2.97 10.88 16.49
N GLY A 63 -2.33 12.03 16.68
CA GLY A 63 -1.88 12.89 15.59
C GLY A 63 -0.88 12.20 14.65
N THR A 64 0.10 11.46 15.20
CA THR A 64 1.04 10.65 14.40
C THR A 64 0.36 9.50 13.67
N CYS A 65 -0.70 8.93 14.24
CA CYS A 65 -1.48 7.88 13.57
C CYS A 65 -2.20 8.45 12.34
N TRP A 66 -2.89 9.59 12.49
CA TRP A 66 -3.57 10.25 11.38
C TRP A 66 -2.61 10.67 10.28
N SER A 67 -1.51 11.33 10.63
CA SER A 67 -0.52 11.76 9.64
C SER A 67 0.17 10.58 8.97
N GLY A 68 0.47 9.50 9.70
CA GLY A 68 1.03 8.28 9.15
C GLY A 68 0.09 7.57 8.16
N LEU A 69 -1.20 7.47 8.49
CA LEU A 69 -2.22 6.91 7.60
C LEU A 69 -2.41 7.78 6.35
N LEU A 70 -2.49 9.11 6.50
CA LEU A 70 -2.58 10.03 5.38
C LEU A 70 -1.36 9.91 4.45
N LEU A 71 -0.16 9.85 5.01
CA LEU A 71 1.08 9.68 4.25
C LEU A 71 1.12 8.34 3.51
N SER A 72 0.67 7.25 4.16
CA SER A 72 0.51 5.93 3.52
C SER A 72 -0.43 6.01 2.31
N ILE A 73 -1.58 6.68 2.44
CA ILE A 73 -2.53 6.85 1.34
C ILE A 73 -1.90 7.62 0.18
N LEU A 74 -1.26 8.77 0.45
CA LEU A 74 -0.65 9.60 -0.59
C LEU A 74 0.49 8.86 -1.32
N LEU A 75 1.35 8.16 -0.58
CA LEU A 75 2.44 7.39 -1.17
C LEU A 75 1.95 6.17 -1.94
N GLY A 76 0.90 5.50 -1.45
CA GLY A 76 0.28 4.38 -2.15
C GLY A 76 -0.41 4.82 -3.44
N VAL A 77 -1.14 5.93 -3.44
CA VAL A 77 -1.74 6.50 -4.67
C VAL A 77 -0.65 6.89 -5.66
N LYS A 78 0.43 7.54 -5.19
CA LYS A 78 1.57 7.88 -6.03
C LYS A 78 2.23 6.62 -6.62
N ALA A 79 2.40 5.56 -5.85
CA ALA A 79 2.95 4.30 -6.32
C ALA A 79 2.08 3.68 -7.42
N LEU A 80 0.75 3.63 -7.21
CA LEU A 80 -0.21 3.14 -8.20
C LEU A 80 -0.19 3.97 -9.49
N TRP A 81 -0.07 5.30 -9.39
CA TRP A 81 0.06 6.19 -10.53
C TRP A 81 1.37 5.97 -11.30
N THR A 82 2.49 5.82 -10.59
CA THR A 82 3.76 5.53 -11.25
C THR A 82 3.73 4.18 -11.95
N GLU A 83 3.10 3.17 -11.35
CA GLU A 83 2.96 1.83 -11.95
C GLU A 83 2.11 1.88 -13.21
N ALA A 84 0.98 2.60 -13.18
CA ALA A 84 0.17 2.83 -14.37
C ALA A 84 0.93 3.57 -15.48
N GLY A 85 1.71 4.61 -15.12
CA GLY A 85 2.53 5.36 -16.06
C GLY A 85 3.64 4.52 -16.72
N ILE A 86 4.35 3.71 -15.94
CA ILE A 86 5.41 2.82 -16.45
C ILE A 86 4.86 1.87 -17.50
N HIS A 87 3.67 1.31 -17.27
CA HIS A 87 3.11 0.40 -18.23
C HIS A 87 2.62 1.08 -19.53
N LEU A 88 2.13 2.33 -19.44
CA LEU A 88 1.83 3.13 -20.63
C LEU A 88 3.11 3.42 -21.43
N ASP A 89 4.18 3.84 -20.74
CA ASP A 89 5.49 4.08 -21.37
C ASP A 89 6.07 2.80 -21.97
N GLN A 90 5.92 1.66 -21.30
CA GLN A 90 6.32 0.35 -21.84
C GLN A 90 5.54 -0.01 -23.10
N ALA A 91 4.23 0.20 -23.12
CA ALA A 91 3.42 -0.07 -24.30
C ALA A 91 3.85 0.78 -25.50
N ASP A 92 4.16 2.06 -25.28
CA ASP A 92 4.63 2.96 -26.35
C ASP A 92 6.08 2.65 -26.78
N GLN A 93 6.96 2.22 -25.86
CA GLN A 93 8.29 1.73 -26.22
C GLN A 93 8.23 0.44 -27.06
N ILE A 94 7.31 -0.47 -26.75
CA ILE A 94 7.11 -1.69 -27.53
C ILE A 94 6.60 -1.34 -28.94
N ARG A 95 5.65 -0.40 -29.05
CA ARG A 95 5.13 0.09 -30.35
C ARG A 95 6.20 0.77 -31.20
N THR A 96 7.06 1.57 -30.59
CA THR A 96 8.16 2.24 -31.30
C THR A 96 9.26 1.27 -31.72
N MET A 97 9.64 0.31 -30.87
CA MET A 97 10.59 -0.75 -31.24
C MET A 97 10.06 -1.63 -32.38
N ARG A 98 8.75 -1.92 -32.37
CA ARG A 98 8.06 -2.61 -33.46
C ARG A 98 8.17 -1.85 -34.78
N ALA A 99 7.86 -0.55 -34.77
CA ALA A 99 7.91 0.29 -35.97
C ALA A 99 9.32 0.40 -36.58
N GLN A 100 10.35 0.34 -35.74
CA GLN A 100 11.74 0.54 -36.16
C GLN A 100 12.48 -0.75 -36.54
N HIS A 101 12.24 -1.86 -35.84
CA HIS A 101 13.08 -3.07 -35.94
C HIS A 101 12.30 -4.35 -36.31
N GLY A 102 10.98 -4.29 -36.38
CA GLY A 102 10.11 -5.43 -36.73
C GLY A 102 9.87 -6.42 -35.59
N ASP A 103 8.80 -7.21 -35.74
CA ASP A 103 8.20 -8.01 -34.66
C ASP A 103 9.14 -9.08 -34.09
N ALA A 104 9.94 -9.74 -34.93
CA ALA A 104 10.85 -10.80 -34.51
C ALA A 104 12.00 -10.30 -33.61
N TYR A 105 12.53 -9.11 -33.90
CA TYR A 105 13.58 -8.50 -33.09
C TYR A 105 13.02 -8.04 -31.74
N THR A 106 11.86 -7.39 -31.74
CA THR A 106 11.20 -6.91 -30.52
C THR A 106 10.87 -8.07 -29.57
N ALA A 107 10.35 -9.19 -30.07
CA ALA A 107 10.07 -10.37 -29.26
C ALA A 107 11.35 -10.95 -28.62
N SER A 108 12.43 -11.09 -29.39
CA SER A 108 13.71 -11.60 -28.88
C SER A 108 14.37 -10.67 -27.86
N TYR A 109 14.18 -9.35 -28.00
CA TYR A 109 14.70 -8.34 -27.08
C TYR A 109 13.93 -8.36 -25.75
N LEU A 110 12.60 -8.43 -25.79
CA LEU A 110 11.75 -8.55 -24.60
C LEU A 110 12.00 -9.86 -23.84
N GLU A 111 12.27 -10.96 -24.56
CA GLU A 111 12.58 -12.25 -23.96
C GLU A 111 13.94 -12.26 -23.25
N LYS A 112 14.95 -11.58 -23.82
CA LYS A 112 16.31 -11.52 -23.24
C LYS A 112 16.47 -10.50 -22.12
N ASN A 113 15.94 -9.30 -22.29
CA ASN A 113 16.24 -8.19 -21.38
C ASN A 113 15.20 -8.02 -20.27
N GLY A 114 14.04 -8.70 -20.37
CA GLY A 114 12.92 -8.50 -19.45
C GLY A 114 12.30 -7.11 -19.61
N GLY A 115 11.04 -6.97 -19.21
CA GLY A 115 10.34 -5.68 -19.26
C GLY A 115 11.12 -4.58 -18.53
N VAL A 116 10.96 -3.34 -19.01
CA VAL A 116 11.64 -2.14 -18.53
C VAL A 116 11.55 -2.06 -17.00
N GLY A 117 12.70 -2.10 -16.32
CA GLY A 117 12.77 -2.17 -14.86
C GLY A 117 12.04 -1.00 -14.18
N PHE A 118 11.42 -1.29 -13.02
CA PHE A 118 10.71 -0.27 -12.25
C PHE A 118 11.66 0.89 -11.87
N PRO A 119 11.22 2.16 -11.99
CA PRO A 119 12.01 3.30 -11.59
C PRO A 119 12.26 3.23 -10.08
N ARG A 120 13.50 3.53 -9.65
CA ARG A 120 13.90 3.49 -8.23
C ARG A 120 12.96 4.29 -7.32
N SER A 121 12.34 5.35 -7.84
CA SER A 121 11.35 6.17 -7.11
C SER A 121 10.12 5.39 -6.65
N HIS A 122 9.67 4.41 -7.44
CA HIS A 122 8.54 3.55 -7.09
C HIS A 122 8.88 2.66 -5.88
N THR A 123 10.03 1.98 -5.90
CA THR A 123 10.48 1.13 -4.79
C THR A 123 10.61 1.90 -3.47
N TRP A 124 11.14 3.13 -3.52
CA TRP A 124 11.25 3.99 -2.34
C TRP A 124 9.87 4.46 -1.82
N SER A 125 8.96 4.83 -2.71
CA SER A 125 7.60 5.27 -2.35
C SER A 125 6.84 4.15 -1.63
N VAL A 126 6.96 2.92 -2.12
CA VAL A 126 6.31 1.74 -1.53
C VAL A 126 6.92 1.39 -0.17
N ARG A 127 8.24 1.44 -0.02
CA ARG A 127 8.89 1.23 1.28
C ARG A 127 8.45 2.27 2.31
N LEU A 128 8.37 3.53 1.91
CA LEU A 128 7.91 4.61 2.79
C LEU A 128 6.42 4.47 3.14
N MET A 129 5.57 4.04 2.20
CA MET A 129 4.16 3.73 2.44
C MET A 129 4.02 2.64 3.51
N VAL A 130 4.76 1.54 3.38
CA VAL A 130 4.70 0.44 4.36
C VAL A 130 5.22 0.91 5.72
N ALA A 131 6.33 1.65 5.74
CA ALA A 131 6.91 2.17 6.98
C ALA A 131 5.93 3.10 7.71
N SER A 132 5.27 4.03 6.99
CA SER A 132 4.29 4.95 7.59
C SER A 132 3.03 4.22 8.07
N PHE A 133 2.58 3.21 7.31
CA PHE A 133 1.46 2.36 7.72
C PHE A 133 1.76 1.60 9.02
N VAL A 134 2.91 0.91 9.10
CA VAL A 134 3.33 0.18 10.31
C VAL A 134 3.51 1.13 11.49
N LEU A 135 4.11 2.30 11.28
CA LEU A 135 4.27 3.31 12.32
C LEU A 135 2.91 3.77 12.87
N SER A 136 1.93 4.00 11.98
CA SER A 136 0.58 4.41 12.39
C SER A 136 -0.16 3.32 13.19
N LEU A 137 0.03 2.05 12.82
CA LEU A 137 -0.52 0.90 13.54
C LEU A 137 0.06 0.78 14.94
N VAL A 138 1.39 0.87 15.07
CA VAL A 138 2.06 0.81 16.37
C VAL A 138 1.62 1.97 17.25
N SER A 139 1.54 3.19 16.71
CA SER A 139 1.09 4.37 17.45
C SER A 139 -0.36 4.23 17.92
N LEU A 140 -1.24 3.69 17.09
CA LEU A 140 -2.64 3.41 17.43
C LEU A 140 -2.77 2.35 18.52
N CYS A 141 -2.00 1.26 18.44
CA CYS A 141 -1.98 0.22 19.47
C CYS A 141 -1.50 0.78 20.82
N ILE A 142 -0.44 1.58 20.82
CA ILE A 142 0.07 2.23 22.05
C ILE A 142 -0.99 3.16 22.62
N PHE A 143 -1.62 4.00 21.79
CA PHE A 143 -2.70 4.88 22.22
C PHE A 143 -3.88 4.10 22.83
N ALA A 144 -4.30 3.01 22.18
CA ALA A 144 -5.39 2.17 22.67
C ALA A 144 -5.06 1.52 24.02
N VAL A 145 -3.86 0.96 24.18
CA VAL A 145 -3.41 0.32 25.43
C VAL A 145 -3.34 1.34 26.56
N VAL A 146 -2.74 2.51 26.33
CA VAL A 146 -2.64 3.55 27.36
C VAL A 146 -4.02 4.05 27.78
N ASN A 147 -4.91 4.31 26.81
CA ASN A 147 -6.23 4.83 27.10
C ASN A 147 -7.12 3.79 27.83
N LEU A 148 -7.01 2.50 27.49
CA LEU A 148 -7.68 1.41 28.21
C LEU A 148 -7.14 1.23 29.64
N LEU A 149 -5.82 1.25 29.82
CA LEU A 149 -5.18 1.15 31.14
C LEU A 149 -5.54 2.32 32.06
N PHE A 150 -5.72 3.53 31.51
CA PHE A 150 -6.17 4.67 32.30
C PHE A 150 -7.64 4.58 32.67
N LYS A 151 -8.51 4.14 31.74
CA LYS A 151 -9.93 3.93 32.02
C LYS A 151 -10.15 2.90 33.13
N SER A 152 -9.35 1.82 33.16
CA SER A 152 -9.43 0.81 34.22
C SER A 152 -8.96 1.33 35.59
N LYS A 153 -7.88 2.12 35.65
CA LYS A 153 -7.42 2.76 36.90
C LYS A 153 -8.46 3.73 37.48
N LEU A 154 -9.12 4.53 36.63
CA LEU A 154 -10.14 5.48 37.09
C LEU A 154 -11.38 4.75 37.66
N SER A 155 -11.79 3.65 37.01
CA SER A 155 -12.91 2.82 37.48
C SER A 155 -12.59 2.06 38.77
N GLY A 156 -11.34 1.58 38.93
CA GLY A 156 -10.87 0.94 40.17
C GLY A 156 -10.74 1.92 41.34
N GLY A 157 -10.27 3.14 41.09
CA GLY A 157 -10.15 4.19 42.12
C GLY A 157 -11.49 4.71 42.64
N LEU A 158 -12.49 4.84 41.76
CA LEU A 158 -13.85 5.27 42.18
C LEU A 158 -14.56 4.21 43.04
N ARG A 159 -14.31 2.91 42.79
CA ARG A 159 -14.87 1.84 43.63
C ARG A 159 -14.25 1.81 45.02
N PHE A 160 -12.97 2.13 45.17
CA PHE A 160 -12.31 2.14 46.47
C PHE A 160 -12.74 3.32 47.36
N SER A 161 -13.01 4.50 46.78
CA SER A 161 -13.46 5.66 47.57
C SER A 161 -14.93 5.56 48.02
N LEU A 162 -15.77 4.84 47.27
CA LEU A 162 -17.15 4.53 47.68
C LEU A 162 -17.21 3.45 48.77
N PHE A 163 -16.26 2.53 48.81
CA PHE A 163 -16.21 1.47 49.83
C PHE A 163 -15.66 1.95 51.18
N LEU A 164 -14.92 3.07 51.22
CA LEU A 164 -14.40 3.69 52.44
C LEU A 164 -15.34 4.74 53.06
N ARG A 165 -16.54 4.92 52.49
CA ARG A 165 -17.56 5.89 52.93
C ARG A 165 -18.89 5.26 53.37
N GLY A 166 -18.97 3.94 53.44
CA GLY A 166 -20.08 3.18 54.04
C GLY A 166 -19.61 2.44 55.28
#